data_AF-A0A5M4AUN3-F1
#
_entry.id   AF-A0A5M4AUN3-F1
#
_cell.length_a   1.000
_cell.length_b   1.000
_cell.length_c   1.000
_cell.angle_alpha   90.00
_cell.angle_beta   90.00
_cell.angle_gamma   90.00
#
_symmetry.space_group_name_H-M   'P 1'
#
loop_
_entity.id
_entity.type
_entity.pdbx_description
1 polymer ?
#
loop_
_entity_poly.entity_id
_entity_poly.type
_entity_poly.pdbx_seq_one_letter_code
_entity_poly.pdbx_strand_id
1 'polypeptide(L)'
;MVVFSVVSKSGVKDSTTAIFLESAYFNPVYIRKTARRHGLNTDASFRFERGVDPNNVIYALKRAALLIKELAGGTISSDIVDVVADQSVMEYFPVTVSYRHINRLIGKEIPAETVKSILTALEIKILANTPDNLDLLVPPYRVDVRREADIIEEVLRCTATTMWNRTEP
;
A
#
# COMPACT_ATOMS: atom_id res chain seq x y z
N MET A 1 -13.57 3.87 12.47
CA MET A 1 -14.24 4.87 11.59
C MET A 1 -13.48 6.17 11.73
N VAL A 2 -12.75 6.53 10.66
CA VAL A 2 -11.44 7.15 10.92
C VAL A 2 -11.02 8.16 9.75
N VAL A 3 -11.86 9.14 9.32
CA VAL A 3 -11.66 10.35 8.42
C VAL A 3 -11.27 11.71 9.12
N PHE A 4 -10.32 12.54 8.63
CA PHE A 4 -10.35 14.00 8.95
C PHE A 4 -11.40 14.72 8.08
N SER A 5 -12.69 14.55 8.42
CA SER A 5 -13.76 15.26 7.73
C SER A 5 -13.85 16.68 8.27
N VAL A 6 -13.20 17.62 7.58
CA VAL A 6 -13.36 19.07 7.78
C VAL A 6 -14.72 19.50 7.21
N VAL A 7 -15.79 18.99 7.81
CA VAL A 7 -17.07 19.69 7.83
C VAL A 7 -16.84 20.93 8.69
N SER A 8 -17.37 22.08 8.29
CA SER A 8 -17.17 23.38 8.98
C SER A 8 -17.59 23.42 10.46
N LYS A 9 -18.24 22.36 10.96
CA LYS A 9 -18.67 22.17 12.35
C LYS A 9 -17.73 21.27 13.19
N SER A 10 -16.86 20.47 12.58
CA SER A 10 -16.03 19.44 13.25
C SER A 10 -14.52 19.67 13.19
N GLY A 11 -14.05 20.70 12.46
CA GLY A 11 -12.63 21.07 12.42
C GLY A 11 -12.12 21.61 13.78
N VAL A 12 -10.83 21.35 14.05
CA VAL A 12 -10.08 21.90 15.19
C VAL A 12 -10.01 23.43 15.09
N LYS A 13 -10.09 24.12 16.23
CA LYS A 13 -10.00 25.58 16.38
C LYS A 13 -9.06 25.91 17.54
N ASP A 14 -8.68 27.18 17.67
CA ASP A 14 -7.77 27.66 18.74
C ASP A 14 -8.30 27.37 20.16
N SER A 15 -9.62 27.24 20.33
CA SER A 15 -10.26 26.87 21.60
C SER A 15 -10.48 25.36 21.81
N THR A 16 -10.00 24.51 20.90
CA THR A 16 -10.17 23.05 20.98
C THR A 16 -9.21 22.44 21.99
N THR A 17 -9.76 21.93 23.10
CA THR A 17 -9.00 21.26 24.17
C THR A 17 -9.07 19.72 24.11
N ALA A 18 -9.98 19.17 23.30
CA ALA A 18 -10.16 17.74 23.10
C ALA A 18 -10.39 17.43 21.62
N ILE A 19 -9.78 16.36 21.12
CA ILE A 19 -9.87 15.93 19.72
C ILE A 19 -10.24 14.46 19.63
N PHE A 20 -10.86 14.08 18.51
CA PHE A 20 -11.06 12.69 18.11
C PHE A 20 -10.16 12.41 16.90
N LEU A 21 -9.48 11.26 16.87
CA LEU A 21 -8.48 10.95 15.84
C LEU A 21 -8.96 9.90 14.84
N GLU A 22 -8.66 10.18 13.57
CA GLU A 22 -9.29 9.52 12.43
C GLU A 22 -8.24 9.09 11.33
N SER A 23 -7.93 7.77 11.29
CA SER A 23 -6.93 6.93 10.55
C SER A 23 -7.27 5.97 9.35
N ALA A 24 -8.28 6.16 8.49
CA ALA A 24 -9.03 5.08 7.81
C ALA A 24 -8.54 4.58 6.45
N TYR A 25 -9.05 3.40 6.06
CA TYR A 25 -9.07 2.89 4.69
C TYR A 25 -10.45 3.12 4.02
N PHE A 26 -10.45 3.48 2.73
CA PHE A 26 -11.67 3.67 1.93
C PHE A 26 -11.50 2.99 0.57
N ASN A 27 -12.62 2.58 -0.04
CA ASN A 27 -12.61 2.03 -1.40
C ASN A 27 -12.11 3.09 -2.41
N PRO A 28 -10.98 2.87 -3.11
CA PRO A 28 -10.38 3.87 -4.01
C PRO A 28 -11.31 4.32 -5.15
N VAL A 29 -12.15 3.40 -5.66
CA VAL A 29 -13.09 3.69 -6.75
C VAL A 29 -14.19 4.65 -6.29
N TYR A 30 -14.66 4.52 -5.05
CA TYR A 30 -15.66 5.41 -4.48
C TYR A 30 -15.08 6.80 -4.22
N ILE A 31 -13.87 6.88 -3.65
CA ILE A 31 -13.19 8.16 -3.42
C ILE A 31 -12.95 8.89 -4.75
N ARG A 32 -12.40 8.21 -5.77
CA ARG A 32 -12.18 8.80 -7.10
C ARG A 32 -13.46 9.34 -7.74
N LYS A 33 -14.56 8.58 -7.65
CA LYS A 33 -15.88 9.00 -8.19
C LYS A 33 -16.43 10.22 -7.46
N THR A 34 -16.36 10.24 -6.13
CA THR A 34 -16.87 11.34 -5.30
C THR A 34 -16.02 12.60 -5.45
N ALA A 35 -14.69 12.49 -5.35
CA ALA A 35 -13.75 13.60 -5.53
C ALA A 35 -13.97 14.30 -6.90
N ARG A 36 -14.00 13.52 -7.98
CA ARG A 36 -14.26 14.04 -9.34
C ARG A 36 -15.66 14.66 -9.49
N ARG A 37 -16.70 14.07 -8.88
CA ARG A 37 -18.07 14.60 -8.92
C ARG A 37 -18.19 15.98 -8.26
N HIS A 38 -17.47 16.20 -7.17
CA HIS A 38 -17.54 17.43 -6.39
C HIS A 38 -16.41 18.43 -6.70
N GLY A 39 -15.55 18.14 -7.67
CA GLY A 39 -14.41 19.00 -8.03
C GLY A 39 -13.36 19.12 -6.93
N LEU A 40 -13.34 18.19 -5.96
CA LEU A 40 -12.44 18.23 -4.82
C LEU A 40 -11.15 17.48 -5.16
N ASN A 41 -10.02 18.18 -5.16
CA ASN A 41 -8.69 17.59 -5.27
C ASN A 41 -7.89 17.96 -4.02
N THR A 42 -7.83 17.04 -3.06
CA THR A 42 -7.07 17.17 -1.82
C THR A 42 -5.98 16.09 -1.74
N ASP A 43 -4.97 16.37 -0.93
CA ASP A 43 -3.93 15.43 -0.50
C ASP A 43 -4.50 14.09 0.01
N ALA A 44 -5.66 14.12 0.68
CA ALA A 44 -6.34 12.92 1.16
C ALA A 44 -6.99 12.15 0.00
N SER A 45 -7.77 12.81 -0.86
CA SER A 45 -8.40 12.15 -2.01
C SER A 45 -7.37 11.58 -2.99
N PHE A 46 -6.25 12.28 -3.20
CA PHE A 46 -5.15 11.86 -4.08
C PHE A 46 -4.49 10.55 -3.61
N ARG A 47 -4.28 10.40 -2.29
CA ARG A 47 -3.74 9.17 -1.70
C ARG A 47 -4.78 8.05 -1.75
N PHE A 48 -6.00 8.30 -1.26
CA PHE A 48 -7.04 7.27 -1.21
C PHE A 48 -7.49 6.77 -2.58
N GLU A 49 -7.49 7.58 -3.65
CA GLU A 49 -7.87 7.13 -5.00
C GLU A 49 -6.84 6.16 -5.64
N ARG A 50 -5.61 6.13 -5.12
CA ARG A 50 -4.53 5.21 -5.54
C ARG A 50 -4.46 3.92 -4.72
N GLY A 51 -5.20 3.88 -3.60
CA GLY A 51 -5.03 2.86 -2.57
C GLY A 51 -4.01 3.32 -1.51
N VAL A 52 -4.31 2.96 -0.26
CA VAL A 52 -3.40 3.05 0.88
C VAL A 52 -3.41 1.70 1.58
N ASP A 53 -2.38 1.38 2.36
CA ASP A 53 -2.31 0.10 3.05
C ASP A 53 -3.37 -0.04 4.16
N PRO A 54 -4.34 -0.97 4.04
CA PRO A 54 -5.36 -1.16 5.07
C PRO A 54 -4.78 -1.72 6.38
N ASN A 55 -3.64 -2.44 6.35
CA ASN A 55 -3.02 -2.95 7.57
C ASN A 55 -2.36 -1.84 8.42
N ASN A 56 -2.02 -0.69 7.81
CA ASN A 56 -1.36 0.42 8.49
C ASN A 56 -2.31 1.35 9.25
N VAL A 57 -3.63 1.18 9.12
CA VAL A 57 -4.67 2.02 9.75
C VAL A 57 -4.43 2.26 11.25
N ILE A 58 -4.20 1.18 12.01
CA ILE A 58 -4.01 1.26 13.47
C ILE A 58 -2.61 1.75 13.84
N TYR A 59 -1.59 1.43 13.04
CA TYR A 59 -0.23 1.90 13.27
C TYR A 59 -0.13 3.43 13.07
N ALA A 60 -0.68 3.95 11.97
CA ALA A 60 -0.72 5.38 11.67
C ALA A 60 -1.52 6.16 12.75
N LEU A 61 -2.67 5.64 13.19
CA LEU A 61 -3.46 6.21 14.29
C LEU A 61 -2.64 6.30 15.59
N LYS A 62 -1.96 5.22 16.00
CA LYS A 62 -1.11 5.20 17.19
C LYS A 62 0.05 6.19 17.06
N ARG A 63 0.71 6.27 15.91
CA ARG A 63 1.83 7.20 15.68
C ARG A 63 1.38 8.66 15.75
N ALA A 64 0.23 8.99 15.16
CA ALA A 64 -0.37 10.33 15.25
C ALA A 64 -0.74 10.70 16.69
N ALA A 65 -1.38 9.81 17.43
CA ALA A 65 -1.75 10.03 18.84
C ALA A 65 -0.52 10.28 19.73
N LEU A 66 0.56 9.52 19.53
CA LEU A 66 1.83 9.71 20.26
C LEU A 66 2.50 11.04 19.92
N LEU A 67 2.53 11.44 18.64
CA LEU A 67 3.06 12.75 18.23
C LEU A 67 2.28 13.91 18.82
N ILE A 68 0.94 13.82 18.86
CA ILE A 68 0.10 14.88 19.43
C ILE A 68 0.30 14.97 20.95
N LYS A 69 0.43 13.83 21.64
CA LYS A 69 0.81 13.81 23.07
C LYS A 69 2.17 14.45 23.32
N GLU A 70 3.16 14.12 22.49
CA GLU A 70 4.54 14.65 22.58
C GLU A 70 4.60 16.16 22.35
N LEU A 71 3.90 16.67 21.32
CA LEU A 71 4.01 18.06 20.87
C LEU A 71 3.02 19.01 21.55
N ALA A 72 1.81 18.54 21.92
CA ALA A 72 0.75 19.38 22.50
C ALA A 72 0.48 19.07 23.99
N GLY A 73 1.19 18.12 24.60
CA GLY A 73 1.07 17.80 26.04
C GLY A 73 -0.23 17.11 26.45
N GLY A 74 -1.03 16.63 25.49
CA GLY A 74 -2.32 15.97 25.75
C GLY A 74 -2.21 14.55 26.31
N THR A 75 -3.32 14.03 26.85
CA THR A 75 -3.44 12.64 27.32
C THR A 75 -4.30 11.80 26.37
N ILE A 76 -3.92 10.54 26.18
CA ILE A 76 -4.77 9.55 25.49
C ILE A 76 -5.81 9.07 26.50
N SER A 77 -7.09 9.35 26.25
CA SER A 77 -8.19 9.17 27.19
C SER A 77 -9.10 7.96 26.91
N SER A 78 -8.91 7.27 25.78
CA SER A 78 -9.74 6.15 25.36
C SER A 78 -8.94 5.04 24.69
N ASP A 79 -9.48 3.82 24.74
CA ASP A 79 -9.03 2.71 23.91
C ASP A 79 -9.30 2.97 22.41
N ILE A 80 -8.66 2.16 21.57
CA ILE A 80 -8.84 2.20 20.11
C ILE A 80 -10.05 1.36 19.73
N VAL A 81 -11.02 2.00 19.08
CA VAL A 81 -12.18 1.31 18.48
C VAL A 81 -11.88 1.01 17.01
N ASP A 82 -11.47 -0.22 16.73
CA ASP A 82 -11.31 -0.72 15.36
C ASP A 82 -12.63 -1.32 14.84
N VAL A 83 -12.96 -1.02 13.59
CA VAL A 83 -14.21 -1.48 12.94
C VAL A 83 -13.91 -1.79 11.49
N VAL A 84 -13.87 -3.09 11.18
CA VAL A 84 -13.62 -3.62 9.84
C VAL A 84 -14.92 -4.19 9.29
N ALA A 85 -15.37 -3.67 8.14
CA ALA A 85 -16.60 -4.14 7.48
C ALA A 85 -16.35 -5.34 6.55
N ASP A 86 -15.13 -5.47 6.04
CA ASP A 86 -14.70 -6.54 5.13
C ASP A 86 -13.22 -6.84 5.44
N GLN A 87 -12.94 -8.04 5.94
CA GLN A 87 -11.60 -8.46 6.33
C GLN A 87 -10.70 -8.74 5.11
N SER A 88 -11.30 -9.10 3.96
CA SER A 88 -10.57 -9.54 2.77
C SER A 88 -9.71 -8.44 2.15
N VAL A 89 -9.99 -7.16 2.46
CA VAL A 89 -9.17 -6.03 2.01
C VAL A 89 -7.75 -6.04 2.59
N MET A 90 -7.53 -6.74 3.71
CA MET A 90 -6.21 -6.87 4.37
C MET A 90 -5.48 -8.17 4.00
N GLU A 91 -6.11 -9.07 3.25
CA GLU A 91 -5.51 -10.34 2.87
C GLU A 91 -4.43 -10.17 1.81
N TYR A 92 -3.37 -10.97 1.90
CA TYR A 92 -2.32 -11.00 0.89
C TYR A 92 -2.81 -11.82 -0.31
N PHE A 93 -2.54 -11.35 -1.53
CA PHE A 93 -2.97 -12.03 -2.75
C PHE A 93 -1.95 -13.13 -3.15
N PRO A 94 -2.35 -14.41 -3.24
CA PRO A 94 -1.48 -15.47 -3.70
C PRO A 94 -1.28 -15.39 -5.22
N VAL A 95 -0.02 -15.44 -5.67
CA VAL A 95 0.35 -15.46 -7.10
C VAL A 95 1.49 -16.45 -7.30
N THR A 96 1.33 -17.42 -8.20
CA THR A 96 2.42 -18.28 -8.68
C THR A 96 3.03 -17.68 -9.95
N VAL A 97 4.35 -17.68 -10.07
CA VAL A 97 5.09 -17.24 -11.27
C VAL A 97 6.16 -18.24 -11.67
N SER A 98 6.27 -18.52 -12.98
CA SER A 98 7.32 -19.39 -13.51
C SER A 98 8.57 -18.62 -13.94
N TYR A 99 9.76 -19.11 -13.56
CA TYR A 99 11.04 -18.57 -14.06
C TYR A 99 11.11 -18.60 -15.60
N ARG A 100 10.57 -19.65 -16.23
CA ARG A 100 10.47 -19.75 -17.69
C ARG A 100 9.57 -18.67 -18.28
N HIS A 101 8.51 -18.26 -17.57
CA HIS A 101 7.62 -17.21 -18.05
C HIS A 101 8.23 -15.81 -17.89
N ILE A 102 8.87 -15.55 -16.74
CA ILE A 102 9.69 -14.35 -16.51
C ILE A 102 10.68 -14.17 -17.67
N ASN A 103 11.52 -15.19 -17.92
CA ASN A 103 12.55 -15.13 -18.95
C ASN A 103 11.98 -14.94 -20.36
N ARG A 104 10.84 -15.58 -20.67
CA ARG A 104 10.16 -15.48 -21.97
C ARG A 104 9.59 -14.09 -22.24
N LEU A 105 8.93 -13.46 -21.27
CA LEU A 105 8.33 -12.13 -21.45
C LEU A 105 9.34 -10.99 -21.35
N ILE A 106 10.40 -11.16 -20.53
CA ILE A 106 11.52 -10.21 -20.47
C ILE A 106 12.43 -10.34 -21.71
N GLY A 107 12.43 -11.50 -22.38
CA GLY A 107 13.28 -11.76 -23.55
C GLY A 107 14.75 -12.07 -23.18
N LYS A 108 15.03 -12.34 -21.90
CA LYS A 108 16.37 -12.63 -21.37
C LYS A 108 16.28 -13.51 -20.13
N GLU A 109 17.27 -14.37 -19.94
CA GLU A 109 17.44 -15.13 -18.71
C GLU A 109 17.86 -14.23 -17.54
N ILE A 110 17.03 -14.16 -16.50
CA ILE A 110 17.31 -13.45 -15.25
C ILE A 110 17.67 -14.48 -14.17
N PRO A 111 18.81 -14.34 -13.45
CA PRO A 111 19.18 -15.26 -12.39
C PRO A 111 18.12 -15.33 -11.29
N ALA A 112 17.80 -16.54 -10.82
CA ALA A 112 16.77 -16.76 -9.80
C ALA A 112 17.01 -15.96 -8.51
N GLU A 113 18.26 -15.82 -8.06
CA GLU A 113 18.60 -14.96 -6.92
C GLU A 113 18.25 -13.49 -7.16
N THR A 114 18.49 -12.97 -8.36
CA THR A 114 18.11 -11.58 -8.73
C THR A 114 16.59 -11.40 -8.68
N VAL A 115 15.82 -12.34 -9.22
CA VAL A 115 14.35 -12.33 -9.14
C VAL A 115 13.89 -12.29 -7.68
N LYS A 116 14.40 -13.20 -6.85
CA LYS A 116 14.02 -13.29 -5.43
C LYS A 116 14.41 -12.03 -4.64
N SER A 117 15.59 -11.46 -4.90
CA SER A 117 16.04 -10.21 -4.27
C SER A 117 15.13 -9.04 -4.62
N ILE A 118 14.71 -8.92 -5.89
CA ILE A 118 13.77 -7.87 -6.33
C ILE A 118 12.41 -8.04 -5.62
N LEU A 119 11.82 -9.24 -5.67
CA LEU A 119 10.52 -9.50 -5.04
C LEU A 119 10.54 -9.23 -3.53
N THR A 120 11.62 -9.63 -2.85
CA THR A 120 11.81 -9.36 -1.41
C THR A 120 11.95 -7.87 -1.12
N ALA A 121 12.69 -7.12 -1.95
CA ALA A 121 12.83 -5.66 -1.83
C ALA A 121 11.53 -4.90 -2.12
N LEU A 122 10.60 -5.51 -2.87
CA LEU A 122 9.24 -5.03 -3.12
C LEU A 122 8.22 -5.48 -2.06
N GLU A 123 8.70 -6.10 -0.96
CA GLU A 123 7.93 -6.70 0.15
C GLU A 123 6.96 -7.82 -0.26
N ILE A 124 7.15 -8.40 -1.45
CA ILE A 124 6.41 -9.57 -1.92
C ILE A 124 7.03 -10.80 -1.25
N LYS A 125 6.25 -11.48 -0.40
CA LYS A 125 6.73 -12.64 0.35
C LYS A 125 6.79 -13.86 -0.56
N ILE A 126 7.89 -14.60 -0.51
CA ILE A 126 8.03 -15.90 -1.18
C ILE A 126 7.61 -16.99 -0.20
N LEU A 127 6.56 -17.75 -0.53
CA LEU A 127 6.10 -18.89 0.25
C LEU A 127 6.86 -20.17 -0.10
N ALA A 128 7.04 -20.42 -1.39
CA ALA A 128 7.74 -21.59 -1.89
C ALA A 128 8.61 -21.22 -3.09
N ASN A 129 9.74 -21.92 -3.22
CA ASN A 129 10.66 -21.80 -4.34
C ASN A 129 10.99 -23.19 -4.84
N THR A 130 10.50 -23.51 -6.03
CA THR A 130 10.78 -24.75 -6.77
C THR A 130 11.76 -24.45 -7.92
N PRO A 131 12.34 -25.45 -8.59
CA PRO A 131 13.19 -25.20 -9.77
C PRO A 131 12.49 -24.41 -10.89
N ASP A 132 11.18 -24.58 -11.05
CA ASP A 132 10.40 -23.98 -12.16
C ASP A 132 9.60 -22.74 -11.77
N ASN A 133 9.13 -22.66 -10.51
CA ASN A 133 8.14 -21.67 -10.05
C ASN A 133 8.43 -21.11 -8.65
N LEU A 134 7.97 -19.88 -8.43
CA LEU A 134 7.85 -19.22 -7.14
C LEU A 134 6.37 -19.06 -6.77
N ASP A 135 6.00 -19.43 -5.55
CA ASP A 135 4.69 -19.09 -4.97
C ASP A 135 4.86 -17.85 -4.08
N LEU A 136 4.04 -16.83 -4.33
CA LEU A 136 4.19 -15.50 -3.74
C LEU A 136 2.92 -15.08 -2.98
N LEU A 137 3.11 -14.24 -1.97
CA LEU A 137 2.04 -13.46 -1.33
C LEU A 137 2.34 -11.97 -1.53
N VAL A 138 1.50 -11.33 -2.33
CA VAL A 138 1.54 -9.89 -2.61
C VAL A 138 0.81 -9.14 -1.49
N PRO A 139 1.42 -8.10 -0.88
CA PRO A 139 0.76 -7.34 0.18
C PRO A 139 -0.43 -6.51 -0.37
N PRO A 140 -1.52 -6.33 0.41
CA PRO A 140 -2.79 -5.79 -0.08
C PRO A 140 -2.71 -4.35 -0.61
N TYR A 141 -1.71 -3.58 -0.19
CA TYR A 141 -1.49 -2.22 -0.65
C TYR A 141 -1.00 -2.13 -2.10
N ARG A 142 -0.47 -3.23 -2.65
CA ARG A 142 -0.12 -3.39 -4.08
C ARG A 142 -1.35 -3.75 -4.88
N VAL A 143 -2.34 -2.84 -4.88
CA VAL A 143 -3.67 -3.06 -5.50
C VAL A 143 -3.61 -3.35 -7.00
N ASP A 144 -2.51 -2.94 -7.64
CA ASP A 144 -2.11 -3.09 -9.04
C ASP A 144 -1.50 -4.46 -9.38
N VAL A 145 -0.98 -5.20 -8.39
CA VAL A 145 -0.28 -6.49 -8.60
C VAL A 145 -1.19 -7.64 -8.17
N ARG A 146 -1.80 -8.33 -9.14
CA ARG A 146 -2.79 -9.42 -8.89
C ARG A 146 -2.61 -10.65 -9.78
N ARG A 147 -1.68 -10.62 -10.74
CA ARG A 147 -1.47 -11.66 -11.75
C ARG A 147 0.02 -11.93 -11.93
N GLU A 148 0.33 -13.09 -12.51
CA GLU A 148 1.69 -13.46 -12.90
C GLU A 148 2.36 -12.38 -13.78
N ALA A 149 1.61 -11.80 -14.73
CA ALA A 149 2.11 -10.75 -15.62
C ALA A 149 2.56 -9.49 -14.86
N ASP A 150 1.85 -9.10 -13.80
CA ASP A 150 2.14 -7.91 -13.01
C ASP A 150 3.44 -8.12 -12.20
N ILE A 151 3.67 -9.34 -11.69
CA ILE A 151 4.93 -9.75 -11.06
C ILE A 151 6.10 -9.66 -12.07
N ILE A 152 5.88 -10.13 -13.30
CA ILE A 152 6.88 -10.08 -14.36
C ILE A 152 7.19 -8.63 -14.76
N GLU A 153 6.20 -7.74 -14.80
CA GLU A 153 6.40 -6.31 -15.03
C GLU A 153 7.29 -5.68 -13.94
N GLU A 154 7.05 -6.01 -12.67
CA GLU A 154 7.86 -5.50 -11.55
C GLU A 154 9.32 -5.98 -11.61
N VAL A 155 9.54 -7.26 -11.94
CA VAL A 155 10.89 -7.80 -12.19
C VAL A 155 11.56 -7.10 -13.37
N LEU A 156 10.85 -6.87 -14.47
CA LEU A 156 11.35 -6.12 -15.63
C LEU A 156 11.69 -4.68 -15.26
N ARG A 157 10.82 -3.99 -14.52
CA ARG A 157 10.99 -2.59 -14.11
C ARG A 157 12.25 -2.39 -13.27
N CYS A 158 12.52 -3.28 -12.32
CA CYS A 158 13.73 -3.23 -11.49
C CYS A 158 15.00 -3.68 -12.24
N THR A 159 14.91 -4.68 -13.12
CA THR A 159 16.08 -5.14 -13.89
C THR A 159 16.48 -4.17 -15.00
N ALA A 160 15.55 -3.44 -15.61
CA ALA A 160 15.82 -2.47 -16.68
C ALA A 160 16.90 -1.46 -16.27
N THR A 161 16.75 -0.78 -15.13
CA THR A 161 17.72 0.21 -14.62
C THR A 161 19.13 -0.37 -14.43
N THR A 162 19.24 -1.66 -14.13
CA THR A 162 20.54 -2.36 -14.00
C THR A 162 21.11 -2.77 -15.36
N MET A 163 20.25 -3.03 -16.36
CA MET A 163 20.67 -3.48 -17.69
C MET A 163 21.14 -2.33 -18.61
N TRP A 164 20.50 -1.15 -18.55
CA TRP A 164 20.91 0.01 -19.37
C TRP A 164 22.31 0.53 -19.05
N ASN A 165 22.83 0.28 -17.84
CA ASN A 165 24.21 0.62 -17.45
C ASN A 165 25.27 -0.40 -17.93
N ARG A 166 24.88 -1.40 -18.75
CA ARG A 166 25.77 -2.49 -19.22
C ARG A 166 25.80 -2.69 -20.73
N THR A 167 25.14 -1.81 -21.49
CA THR A 167 25.26 -1.74 -22.95
C THR A 167 25.96 -0.45 -23.32
N GLU A 168 27.29 -0.50 -23.42
CA GLU A 168 28.00 0.38 -24.36
C GLU A 168 27.64 -0.03 -25.81
N PRO A 169 27.67 0.89 -26.78
CA PRO A 169 27.28 0.64 -28.17
C PRO A 169 28.22 -0.31 -28.93
#